data_AF-A0A1Y6D012-F1
#
_entry.id   AF-A0A1Y6D012-F1
#
_cell.length_a   1.000
_cell.length_b   1.000
_cell.length_c   1.000
_cell.angle_alpha   90.00
_cell.angle_beta   90.00
_cell.angle_gamma   90.00
#
_symmetry.space_group_name_H-M   'P 1'
#
loop_
_entity.id
_entity.type
_entity.pdbx_description
1 polymer ?
#
loop_
_entity_poly.entity_id
_entity_poly.type
_entity_poly.pdbx_seq_one_letter_code
_entity_poly.pdbx_strand_id
1 'polypeptide(L)'
;MGSYCAQLFDGGILTGTKSIKKNTESKSATFNGDALVAKAGFGGQEALEESLEHQFDAGWSLPLNVLDRLDELDFLHRDLDSIQIGQLLLTKGSITVIDIKMLKSLWRPISLAITSEGKATHANKKDKEQAKKRMELVGSVLDQLPPTVQMFFEAGRNIIWSSLSADQMIINPDDLALKYGGKVDGEWHMLSVLDAKPDQAVFSSLPTFVLEHQFLCGIAEIIENMRKWVGRPGYAYGATPIAIFRALKPANQS
;
A
#
# COMPACT_ATOMS: atom_id res chain seq x y z
N MET A 1 -9.48 12.34 6.87
CA MET A 1 -8.51 13.10 6.05
C MET A 1 -8.70 14.61 6.12
N GLY A 2 -9.92 15.17 6.01
CA GLY A 2 -10.13 16.63 5.97
C GLY A 2 -9.52 17.43 7.13
N SER A 3 -9.57 16.94 8.38
CA SER A 3 -8.96 17.66 9.53
C SER A 3 -7.43 17.63 9.57
N TYR A 4 -6.80 16.60 8.99
CA TYR A 4 -5.33 16.53 8.86
C TYR A 4 -4.84 17.41 7.72
N CYS A 5 -5.55 17.40 6.59
CA CYS A 5 -5.24 18.25 5.45
C CYS A 5 -5.33 19.74 5.81
N ALA A 6 -6.30 20.15 6.64
CA ALA A 6 -6.47 21.55 7.04
C ALA A 6 -5.31 22.08 7.92
N GLN A 7 -4.48 21.19 8.48
CA GLN A 7 -3.29 21.57 9.24
C GLN A 7 -2.09 21.89 8.33
N LEU A 8 -2.13 21.47 7.05
CA LEU A 8 -1.02 21.61 6.10
C LEU A 8 -1.16 22.82 5.16
N PHE A 9 -2.36 23.38 5.07
CA PHE A 9 -2.70 24.49 4.17
C PHE A 9 -3.25 25.67 4.97
N ASP A 10 -2.46 26.75 5.07
CA ASP A 10 -2.82 27.97 5.80
C ASP A 10 -4.13 28.64 5.31
N GLY A 11 -4.55 28.34 4.07
CA GLY A 11 -5.77 28.87 3.44
C GLY A 11 -6.99 27.95 3.46
N GLY A 12 -6.91 26.78 4.11
CA GLY A 12 -7.96 25.75 4.06
C GLY A 12 -7.92 24.88 2.80
N ILE A 13 -8.89 23.97 2.65
CA ILE A 13 -8.91 22.96 1.58
C ILE A 13 -9.96 23.31 0.53
N LEU A 14 -9.56 23.36 -0.75
CA LEU A 14 -10.46 23.47 -1.89
C LEU A 14 -11.17 22.13 -2.12
N THR A 15 -12.44 22.00 -1.72
CA THR A 15 -13.23 20.77 -1.86
C THR A 15 -14.09 20.72 -3.12
N GLY A 16 -14.17 21.82 -3.88
CA GLY A 16 -14.86 21.84 -5.16
C GLY A 16 -14.71 23.17 -5.88
N THR A 17 -14.82 23.11 -7.20
CA THR A 17 -14.89 24.30 -8.07
C THR A 17 -16.12 24.20 -8.94
N LYS A 18 -16.99 25.22 -8.88
CA LYS A 18 -18.18 25.34 -9.73
C LYS A 18 -17.87 26.30 -10.87
N SER A 19 -17.85 25.79 -12.10
CA SER A 19 -17.68 26.61 -13.30
C SER A 19 -19.01 26.73 -14.02
N ILE A 20 -19.53 27.96 -14.12
CA ILE A 20 -20.75 28.28 -14.85
C ILE A 20 -20.36 28.91 -16.19
N LYS A 21 -20.57 28.20 -17.30
CA LYS A 21 -20.43 28.79 -18.64
C LYS A 21 -21.80 29.26 -19.10
N LYS A 22 -21.99 30.58 -19.19
CA LYS A 22 -23.21 31.19 -19.74
C LYS A 22 -22.96 31.58 -21.19
N ASN A 23 -23.58 30.88 -22.13
CA ASN A 23 -23.57 31.30 -23.54
C ASN A 23 -24.71 32.29 -23.74
N THR A 24 -24.39 33.55 -24.06
CA THR A 24 -25.39 34.57 -24.36
C THR A 24 -25.21 35.00 -25.82
N GLU A 25 -25.96 34.40 -26.73
CA GLU A 25 -26.09 34.93 -28.09
C GLU A 25 -27.07 36.10 -28.09
N SER A 26 -26.57 37.33 -28.03
CA SER A 26 -27.36 38.51 -28.32
C SER A 26 -27.30 38.81 -29.82
N LYS A 27 -28.36 38.50 -30.57
CA LYS A 27 -28.55 39.08 -31.91
C LYS A 27 -28.97 40.53 -31.76
N SER A 28 -28.03 41.46 -31.88
CA SER A 28 -28.33 42.88 -32.06
C SER A 28 -28.72 43.14 -33.52
N ALA A 29 -30.02 43.22 -33.78
CA ALA A 29 -30.53 43.78 -35.02
C ALA A 29 -30.59 45.31 -34.90
N THR A 30 -29.62 46.01 -35.49
CA THR A 30 -29.71 47.46 -35.71
C THR A 30 -30.79 47.74 -36.76
N PHE A 31 -31.87 48.41 -36.35
CA PHE A 31 -32.94 48.86 -37.25
C PHE A 31 -33.01 50.39 -37.25
N ASN A 32 -32.61 50.99 -38.38
CA ASN A 32 -32.84 52.40 -38.70
C ASN A 32 -34.19 52.50 -39.40
N GLY A 33 -35.21 53.10 -38.77
CA GLY A 33 -36.47 53.38 -39.46
C GLY A 33 -37.68 53.48 -38.53
N ASP A 34 -38.27 54.65 -38.55
CA ASP A 34 -39.49 55.07 -37.85
C ASP A 34 -40.72 54.30 -38.37
N ALA A 35 -41.40 53.53 -37.49
CA ALA A 35 -42.75 53.01 -37.73
C ALA A 35 -43.40 52.50 -36.44
N LEU A 36 -44.40 53.24 -35.94
CA LEU A 36 -45.42 52.76 -35.02
C LEU A 36 -46.25 51.64 -35.69
N VAL A 37 -46.16 50.40 -35.19
CA VAL A 37 -47.22 49.39 -35.40
C VAL A 37 -47.38 48.55 -34.12
N ALA A 38 -48.53 48.71 -33.48
CA ALA A 38 -49.04 47.81 -32.45
C ALA A 38 -49.58 46.52 -33.10
N LYS A 39 -49.17 45.35 -32.61
CA LYS A 39 -49.96 44.12 -32.72
C LYS A 39 -49.58 43.14 -31.62
N ALA A 40 -50.52 42.93 -30.70
CA ALA A 40 -50.49 41.82 -29.75
C ALA A 40 -50.55 40.49 -30.50
N GLY A 41 -49.69 39.54 -30.11
CA GLY A 41 -49.68 38.16 -30.59
C GLY A 41 -48.80 37.31 -29.68
N PHE A 42 -49.42 36.31 -29.04
CA PHE A 42 -48.81 35.32 -28.16
C PHE A 42 -47.53 34.70 -28.73
N GLY A 43 -46.50 34.59 -27.89
CA GLY A 43 -45.30 33.80 -28.15
C GLY A 43 -44.38 33.94 -26.94
N GLY A 44 -44.57 33.09 -25.93
CA GLY A 44 -43.66 33.00 -24.80
C GLY A 44 -42.25 32.85 -25.33
N GLN A 45 -41.40 33.83 -25.04
CA GLN A 45 -39.99 33.75 -25.31
C GLN A 45 -39.41 32.81 -24.25
N GLU A 46 -39.54 31.50 -24.47
CA GLU A 46 -38.71 30.51 -23.80
C GLU A 46 -37.27 30.79 -24.23
N ALA A 47 -36.61 31.65 -23.47
CA ALA A 47 -35.16 31.64 -23.40
C ALA A 47 -34.78 30.26 -22.83
N LEU A 48 -34.44 29.33 -23.73
CA LEU A 48 -33.75 28.10 -23.38
C LEU A 48 -32.37 28.50 -22.85
N GLU A 49 -32.31 28.85 -21.56
CA GLU A 49 -31.06 28.95 -20.81
C GLU A 49 -30.52 27.54 -20.61
N GLU A 50 -29.72 27.06 -21.57
CA GLU A 50 -28.92 25.86 -21.37
C GLU A 50 -27.71 26.22 -20.50
N SER A 51 -27.88 26.16 -19.18
CA SER A 51 -26.81 26.32 -18.21
C SER A 51 -26.09 24.97 -18.04
N LEU A 52 -24.92 24.85 -18.66
CA LEU A 52 -24.06 23.68 -18.49
C LEU A 52 -23.22 23.87 -17.22
N GLU A 53 -23.67 23.27 -16.11
CA GLU A 53 -22.97 23.27 -14.84
C GLU A 53 -21.97 22.11 -14.79
N HIS A 54 -20.67 22.43 -14.74
CA HIS A 54 -19.65 21.45 -14.40
C HIS A 54 -19.32 21.56 -12.90
N GLN A 55 -19.73 20.54 -12.14
CA GLN A 55 -19.29 20.33 -10.77
C GLN A 55 -18.04 19.44 -10.81
N PHE A 56 -16.88 20.03 -10.50
CA PHE A 56 -15.64 19.27 -10.35
C PHE A 56 -15.45 18.92 -8.87
N ASP A 57 -15.39 17.61 -8.57
CA ASP A 57 -15.03 17.10 -7.25
C ASP A 57 -13.51 17.20 -7.08
N ALA A 58 -13.06 18.24 -6.39
CA ALA A 58 -11.65 18.44 -6.04
C ALA A 58 -11.18 17.49 -4.92
N GLY A 59 -12.08 16.66 -4.35
CA GLY A 59 -11.71 15.64 -3.38
C GLY A 59 -10.68 14.63 -3.90
N TRP A 60 -10.65 14.40 -5.22
CA TRP A 60 -9.68 13.50 -5.87
C TRP A 60 -8.27 14.07 -5.96
N SER A 61 -8.10 15.39 -6.00
CA SER A 61 -6.77 16.01 -6.00
C SER A 61 -6.22 16.21 -4.58
N LEU A 62 -7.07 16.13 -3.55
CA LEU A 62 -6.68 16.39 -2.18
C LEU A 62 -5.53 15.49 -1.67
N PRO A 63 -5.54 14.16 -1.87
CA PRO A 63 -4.42 13.32 -1.45
C PRO A 63 -3.12 13.67 -2.18
N LEU A 64 -3.19 14.03 -3.47
CA LEU A 64 -2.01 14.42 -4.24
C LEU A 64 -1.44 15.74 -3.72
N ASN A 65 -2.28 16.75 -3.52
CA ASN A 65 -1.86 18.04 -2.96
C ASN A 65 -1.23 17.88 -1.57
N VAL A 66 -1.74 16.96 -0.75
CA VAL A 66 -1.15 16.65 0.57
C VAL A 66 0.23 16.05 0.41
N LEU A 67 0.42 15.10 -0.51
CA LEU A 67 1.73 14.50 -0.77
C LEU A 67 2.73 15.52 -1.29
N ASP A 68 2.31 16.37 -2.23
CA ASP A 68 3.13 17.46 -2.76
C ASP A 68 3.54 18.41 -1.64
N ARG A 69 2.59 18.80 -0.78
CA ARG A 69 2.86 19.68 0.36
C ARG A 69 3.78 19.05 1.40
N LEU A 70 3.66 17.76 1.65
CA LEU A 70 4.55 17.03 2.55
C LEU A 70 5.97 16.94 1.99
N ASP A 71 6.12 16.78 0.67
CA ASP A 71 7.42 16.81 0.00
C ASP A 71 8.03 18.22 0.06
N GLU A 72 7.25 19.28 -0.22
CA GLU A 72 7.68 20.68 -0.12
C GLU A 72 8.18 21.08 1.28
N LEU A 73 7.62 20.47 2.32
CA LEU A 73 7.94 20.73 3.72
C LEU A 73 9.00 19.75 4.27
N ASP A 74 9.70 19.00 3.41
CA ASP A 74 10.74 18.04 3.75
C ASP A 74 10.29 16.91 4.71
N PHE A 75 8.99 16.60 4.75
CA PHE A 75 8.48 15.43 5.50
C PHE A 75 8.67 14.12 4.74
N LEU A 76 8.93 14.15 3.43
CA LEU A 76 9.10 12.97 2.60
C LEU A 76 10.59 12.60 2.43
N HIS A 77 11.03 11.62 3.20
CA HIS A 77 12.40 11.11 3.14
C HIS A 77 12.60 10.10 2.01
N ARG A 78 13.82 10.01 1.49
CA ARG A 78 14.23 9.05 0.44
C ARG A 78 15.41 8.17 0.86
N ASP A 79 16.01 8.45 2.02
CA ASP A 79 17.11 7.69 2.59
C ASP A 79 16.64 6.90 3.82
N LEU A 80 16.88 5.59 3.77
CA LEU A 80 16.55 4.65 4.84
C LEU A 80 17.51 4.73 6.04
N ASP A 81 18.72 5.22 5.83
CA ASP A 81 19.75 5.23 6.87
C ASP A 81 19.56 6.40 7.84
N SER A 82 19.05 7.55 7.37
CA SER A 82 18.84 8.77 8.16
C SER A 82 17.44 8.94 8.75
N ILE A 83 16.43 8.28 8.18
CA ILE A 83 15.02 8.44 8.56
C ILE A 83 14.75 7.98 10.01
N GLN A 84 13.80 8.62 10.69
CA GLN A 84 13.32 8.25 12.02
C GLN A 84 11.97 7.52 11.97
N ILE A 85 11.66 6.77 13.02
CA ILE A 85 10.37 6.09 13.16
C ILE A 85 9.24 7.15 13.14
N GLY A 86 8.15 6.84 12.44
CA GLY A 86 6.98 7.70 12.25
C GLY A 86 7.07 8.64 11.05
N GLN A 87 8.22 8.73 10.38
CA GLN A 87 8.39 9.60 9.21
C GLN A 87 7.98 8.91 7.91
N LEU A 88 7.63 9.73 6.90
CA LEU A 88 7.27 9.26 5.57
C LEU A 88 8.53 8.94 4.75
N LEU A 89 8.48 7.81 4.06
CA LEU A 89 9.53 7.32 3.19
C LEU A 89 8.97 7.10 1.80
N LEU A 90 9.61 7.68 0.78
CA LEU A 90 9.48 7.28 -0.62
C LEU A 90 10.73 6.53 -1.02
N THR A 91 10.59 5.25 -1.34
CA THR A 91 11.70 4.39 -1.76
C THR A 91 11.38 3.66 -3.06
N LYS A 92 12.43 3.21 -3.75
CA LYS A 92 12.33 2.46 -4.98
C LYS A 92 13.12 1.15 -4.89
N GLY A 93 12.63 0.11 -5.55
CA GLY A 93 13.19 -1.22 -5.37
C GLY A 93 12.38 -2.34 -6.02
N SER A 94 12.63 -3.57 -5.59
CA SER A 94 11.90 -4.76 -6.03
C SER A 94 11.08 -5.38 -4.90
N ILE A 95 10.01 -6.07 -5.28
CA ILE A 95 9.03 -6.60 -4.34
C ILE A 95 9.03 -8.12 -4.35
N THR A 96 8.99 -8.71 -3.17
CA THR A 96 8.66 -10.12 -2.93
C THR A 96 7.40 -10.18 -2.08
N VAL A 97 6.41 -10.96 -2.51
CA VAL A 97 5.15 -11.14 -1.79
C VAL A 97 5.00 -12.60 -1.39
N ILE A 98 4.70 -12.84 -0.12
CA ILE A 98 4.48 -14.17 0.44
C ILE A 98 3.07 -14.19 1.03
N ASP A 99 2.17 -14.92 0.39
CA ASP A 99 0.84 -15.16 0.91
C ASP A 99 0.82 -16.39 1.84
N ILE A 100 0.70 -16.14 3.16
CA ILE A 100 0.66 -17.21 4.16
C ILE A 100 -0.62 -18.04 4.03
N LYS A 101 -1.75 -17.45 3.62
CA LYS A 101 -3.01 -18.18 3.40
C LYS A 101 -2.84 -19.18 2.25
N MET A 102 -2.22 -18.77 1.16
CA MET A 102 -1.90 -19.67 0.04
C MET A 102 -0.91 -20.75 0.46
N LEU A 103 0.14 -20.39 1.20
CA LEU A 103 1.12 -21.37 1.68
C LEU A 103 0.47 -22.43 2.59
N LYS A 104 -0.43 -22.02 3.50
CA LYS A 104 -1.18 -22.93 4.37
C LYS A 104 -2.05 -23.90 3.56
N SER A 105 -2.75 -23.41 2.53
CA SER A 105 -3.64 -24.26 1.73
C SER A 105 -2.86 -25.29 0.88
N LEU A 106 -1.66 -24.93 0.42
CA LEU A 106 -0.82 -25.78 -0.42
C LEU A 106 0.21 -26.62 0.36
N TRP A 107 0.42 -26.36 1.65
CA TRP A 107 1.48 -27.02 2.42
C TRP A 107 1.32 -28.54 2.47
N ARG A 108 0.11 -29.05 2.73
CA ARG A 108 -0.15 -30.49 2.79
C ARG A 108 0.14 -31.20 1.47
N PRO A 109 -0.40 -30.77 0.31
CA PRO A 109 -0.05 -31.41 -0.96
C PRO A 109 1.44 -31.28 -1.32
N ILE A 110 2.09 -30.13 -1.04
CA ILE A 110 3.53 -29.95 -1.27
C ILE A 110 4.36 -30.91 -0.41
N SER A 111 4.08 -31.00 0.88
CA SER A 111 4.82 -31.89 1.79
C SER A 111 4.66 -33.37 1.42
N LEU A 112 3.47 -33.78 0.95
CA LEU A 112 3.25 -35.13 0.42
C LEU A 112 4.06 -35.37 -0.85
N ALA A 113 4.08 -34.42 -1.79
CA ALA A 113 4.89 -34.55 -3.01
C ALA A 113 6.38 -34.72 -2.67
N ILE A 114 6.95 -33.85 -1.81
CA ILE A 114 8.36 -33.89 -1.40
C ILE A 114 8.70 -35.20 -0.66
N THR A 115 7.82 -35.67 0.23
CA THR A 115 8.09 -36.87 1.04
C THR A 115 7.83 -38.19 0.32
N SER A 116 7.03 -38.18 -0.76
CA SER A 116 6.69 -39.37 -1.55
C SER A 116 7.69 -39.68 -2.66
N GLU A 117 8.63 -38.79 -2.96
CA GLU A 117 9.68 -39.05 -3.96
C GLU A 117 10.64 -40.19 -3.52
N GLY A 118 10.70 -41.24 -4.34
CA GLY A 118 11.62 -42.39 -4.21
C GLY A 118 11.11 -43.55 -3.34
N LYS A 119 11.39 -44.80 -3.75
CA LYS A 119 11.06 -46.00 -2.95
C LYS A 119 11.86 -46.02 -1.64
N ALA A 120 11.19 -46.23 -0.52
CA ALA A 120 11.87 -46.38 0.77
C ALA A 120 12.67 -47.68 0.80
N THR A 121 14.00 -47.57 0.80
CA THR A 121 14.92 -48.69 1.06
C THR A 121 15.25 -48.75 2.54
N HIS A 122 15.74 -49.90 3.02
CA HIS A 122 16.17 -50.05 4.43
C HIS A 122 17.26 -49.05 4.85
N ALA A 123 18.11 -48.61 3.91
CA ALA A 123 19.16 -47.61 4.15
C ALA A 123 18.60 -46.20 4.39
N ASN A 124 17.52 -45.81 3.71
CA ASN A 124 17.00 -44.42 3.74
C ASN A 124 15.74 -44.27 4.60
N LYS A 125 15.30 -45.33 5.30
CA LYS A 125 14.05 -45.34 6.07
C LYS A 125 14.06 -44.32 7.22
N LYS A 126 15.18 -44.24 7.96
CA LYS A 126 15.33 -43.28 9.07
C LYS A 126 15.35 -41.83 8.58
N ASP A 127 16.05 -41.57 7.49
CA ASP A 127 16.17 -40.22 6.93
C ASP A 127 14.82 -39.72 6.37
N LYS A 128 14.07 -40.60 5.68
CA LYS A 128 12.70 -40.28 5.24
C LYS A 128 11.75 -40.01 6.39
N GLU A 129 11.85 -40.78 7.48
CA GLU A 129 11.01 -40.57 8.66
C GLU A 129 11.35 -39.25 9.38
N GLN A 130 12.63 -38.89 9.47
CA GLN A 130 13.06 -37.60 10.00
C GLN A 130 12.60 -36.43 9.11
N ALA A 131 12.73 -36.56 7.78
CA ALA A 131 12.24 -35.56 6.84
C ALA A 131 10.73 -35.35 6.98
N LYS A 132 9.96 -36.43 7.11
CA LYS A 132 8.51 -36.36 7.35
C LYS A 132 8.17 -35.63 8.65
N LYS A 133 8.83 -35.98 9.77
CA LYS A 133 8.63 -35.29 11.06
C LYS A 133 8.97 -33.80 10.99
N ARG A 134 10.04 -33.42 10.26
CA ARG A 134 10.38 -32.01 10.03
C ARG A 134 9.30 -31.28 9.23
N MET A 135 8.77 -31.90 8.19
CA MET A 135 7.70 -31.30 7.37
C MET A 135 6.37 -31.20 8.13
N GLU A 136 6.05 -32.17 8.98
CA GLU A 136 4.91 -32.13 9.90
C GLU A 136 5.06 -30.99 10.92
N LEU A 137 6.26 -30.80 11.48
CA LEU A 137 6.53 -29.69 12.39
C LEU A 137 6.34 -28.34 11.71
N VAL A 138 6.91 -28.14 10.51
CA VAL A 138 6.71 -26.91 9.73
C VAL A 138 5.23 -26.68 9.43
N GLY A 139 4.49 -27.73 9.04
CA GLY A 139 3.05 -27.64 8.81
C GLY A 139 2.27 -27.23 10.05
N SER A 140 2.61 -27.79 11.21
CA SER A 140 1.96 -27.44 12.47
C SER A 140 2.17 -25.98 12.85
N VAL A 141 3.36 -25.42 12.57
CA VAL A 141 3.65 -24.00 12.79
C VAL A 141 2.86 -23.13 11.80
N LEU A 142 2.88 -23.48 10.51
CA LEU A 142 2.12 -22.77 9.46
C LEU A 142 0.62 -22.73 9.77
N ASP A 143 0.05 -23.83 10.28
CA ASP A 143 -1.36 -23.91 10.66
C ASP A 143 -1.74 -22.88 11.75
N GLN A 144 -0.81 -22.53 12.64
CA GLN A 144 -1.02 -21.53 13.69
C GLN A 144 -0.79 -20.09 13.24
N LEU A 145 -0.14 -19.87 12.08
CA LEU A 145 0.14 -18.52 11.62
C LEU A 145 -1.13 -17.80 11.17
N PRO A 146 -1.26 -16.49 11.44
CA PRO A 146 -2.35 -15.71 10.90
C PRO A 146 -2.26 -15.68 9.36
N PRO A 147 -3.41 -15.70 8.65
CA PRO A 147 -3.44 -15.59 7.19
C PRO A 147 -3.11 -14.14 6.79
N THR A 148 -1.83 -13.84 6.66
CA THR A 148 -1.32 -12.51 6.29
C THR A 148 -0.61 -12.57 4.94
N VAL A 149 -0.69 -11.48 4.18
CA VAL A 149 0.21 -11.26 3.05
C VAL A 149 1.42 -10.52 3.60
N GLN A 150 2.61 -11.11 3.43
CA GLN A 150 3.86 -10.46 3.80
C GLN A 150 4.56 -9.93 2.57
N MET A 151 5.19 -8.78 2.71
CA MET A 151 5.96 -8.15 1.67
C MET A 151 7.38 -7.88 2.15
N PHE A 152 8.33 -8.21 1.29
CA PHE A 152 9.72 -7.77 1.39
C PHE A 152 10.02 -6.84 0.23
N PHE A 153 10.42 -5.62 0.54
CA PHE A 153 10.81 -4.60 -0.42
C PHE A 153 12.32 -4.40 -0.34
N GLU A 154 13.02 -4.75 -1.42
CA GLU A 154 14.48 -4.64 -1.53
C GLU A 154 14.83 -3.26 -2.10
N ALA A 155 15.33 -2.37 -1.25
CA ALA A 155 15.76 -1.01 -1.60
C ALA A 155 17.30 -0.92 -1.53
N GLY A 156 17.97 -1.32 -2.62
CA GLY A 156 19.43 -1.41 -2.66
C GLY A 156 19.96 -2.48 -1.72
N ARG A 157 20.67 -2.09 -0.65
CA ARG A 157 21.18 -3.01 0.38
C ARG A 157 20.21 -3.22 1.54
N ASN A 158 19.20 -2.36 1.64
CA ASN A 158 18.26 -2.38 2.75
C ASN A 158 17.02 -3.17 2.37
N ILE A 159 16.43 -3.83 3.37
CA ILE A 159 15.20 -4.61 3.23
C ILE A 159 14.14 -3.97 4.13
N ILE A 160 12.95 -3.77 3.57
CA ILE A 160 11.78 -3.31 4.31
C ILE A 160 10.76 -4.45 4.33
N TRP A 161 10.28 -4.79 5.51
CA TRP A 161 9.23 -5.76 5.73
C TRP A 161 7.90 -5.06 6.03
N SER A 162 6.81 -5.62 5.53
CA SER A 162 5.45 -5.18 5.83
C SER A 162 4.48 -6.36 5.81
N SER A 163 3.38 -6.24 6.57
CA SER A 163 2.13 -6.95 6.29
C SER A 163 1.26 -6.14 5.33
N LEU A 164 0.62 -6.78 4.35
CA LEU A 164 -0.35 -6.17 3.44
C LEU A 164 -1.75 -6.71 3.73
N SER A 165 -2.75 -5.85 3.56
CA SER A 165 -4.15 -6.23 3.65
C SER A 165 -4.66 -6.65 2.27
N ALA A 166 -5.05 -7.91 2.11
CA ALA A 166 -5.44 -8.46 0.82
C ALA A 166 -6.67 -7.75 0.20
N ASP A 167 -7.55 -7.21 1.03
CA ASP A 167 -8.75 -6.43 0.65
C ASP A 167 -8.44 -5.01 0.16
N GLN A 168 -7.26 -4.48 0.49
CA GLN A 168 -6.80 -3.15 0.06
C GLN A 168 -5.92 -3.21 -1.20
N MET A 169 -5.61 -4.41 -1.70
CA MET A 169 -4.81 -4.59 -2.91
C MET A 169 -5.71 -4.60 -4.15
N ILE A 170 -5.29 -3.88 -5.19
CA ILE A 170 -5.97 -3.87 -6.50
C ILE A 170 -5.84 -5.24 -7.19
N ILE A 171 -4.72 -5.92 -6.98
CA ILE A 171 -4.43 -7.24 -7.53
C ILE A 171 -4.54 -8.25 -6.39
N ASN A 172 -5.23 -9.36 -6.65
CA ASN A 172 -5.28 -10.48 -5.71
C ASN A 172 -3.84 -10.96 -5.40
N PRO A 173 -3.43 -11.08 -4.12
CA PRO A 173 -2.13 -11.63 -3.73
C PRO A 173 -1.81 -13.00 -4.33
N ASP A 174 -2.81 -13.89 -4.43
CA ASP A 174 -2.67 -15.23 -5.03
C ASP A 174 -2.21 -15.11 -6.50
N ASP A 175 -2.80 -14.17 -7.23
CA ASP A 175 -2.47 -13.89 -8.62
C ASP A 175 -1.04 -13.36 -8.76
N LEU A 176 -0.54 -12.55 -7.82
CA LEU A 176 0.82 -12.02 -7.87
C LEU A 176 1.85 -13.15 -7.77
N ALA A 177 1.67 -14.06 -6.82
CA ALA A 177 2.58 -15.19 -6.64
C ALA A 177 2.54 -16.14 -7.85
N LEU A 178 1.36 -16.35 -8.46
CA LEU A 178 1.24 -17.20 -9.64
C LEU A 178 1.76 -16.54 -10.93
N LYS A 179 1.65 -15.21 -11.05
CA LYS A 179 2.12 -14.46 -12.23
C LYS A 179 3.62 -14.22 -12.22
N TYR A 180 4.19 -13.94 -11.05
CA TYR A 180 5.58 -13.48 -10.92
C TYR A 180 6.47 -14.45 -10.13
N GLY A 181 5.91 -15.51 -9.56
CA GLY A 181 6.65 -16.36 -8.63
C GLY A 181 7.00 -15.59 -7.34
N GLY A 182 8.19 -15.86 -6.79
CA GLY A 182 8.63 -15.25 -5.53
C GLY A 182 9.04 -13.78 -5.63
N LYS A 183 9.40 -13.28 -6.82
CA LYS A 183 9.88 -11.91 -7.01
C LYS A 183 9.11 -11.24 -8.14
N VAL A 184 8.52 -10.08 -7.85
CA VAL A 184 7.77 -9.29 -8.83
C VAL A 184 8.75 -8.45 -9.63
N ASP A 185 8.86 -8.73 -10.93
CA ASP A 185 9.77 -8.03 -11.85
C ASP A 185 9.52 -6.51 -11.89
N GLY A 186 10.55 -5.78 -12.32
CA GLY A 186 10.50 -4.31 -12.52
C GLY A 186 10.90 -3.48 -11.31
N GLU A 187 11.01 -2.16 -11.53
CA GLU A 187 11.25 -1.17 -10.47
C GLU A 187 9.90 -0.67 -9.93
N TRP A 188 9.72 -0.83 -8.63
CA TRP A 188 8.55 -0.40 -7.89
C TRP A 188 8.90 0.77 -6.99
N HIS A 189 7.90 1.59 -6.69
CA HIS A 189 7.98 2.66 -5.71
C HIS A 189 7.05 2.32 -4.56
N MET A 190 7.50 2.63 -3.35
CA MET A 190 6.71 2.48 -2.14
C MET A 190 6.75 3.80 -1.37
N LEU A 191 5.57 4.34 -1.12
CA LEU A 191 5.32 5.37 -0.13
C LEU A 191 4.88 4.68 1.16
N SER A 192 5.57 4.91 2.27
CA SER A 192 5.27 4.25 3.55
C SER A 192 5.57 5.13 4.75
N VAL A 193 5.03 4.76 5.90
CA VAL A 193 5.46 5.26 7.21
C VAL A 193 6.45 4.26 7.81
N LEU A 194 7.59 4.73 8.33
CA LEU A 194 8.54 3.84 8.98
C LEU A 194 8.06 3.48 10.40
N ASP A 195 7.90 2.20 10.69
CA ASP A 195 7.43 1.72 12.00
C ASP A 195 8.57 1.24 12.90
N ALA A 196 9.61 0.65 12.31
CA ALA A 196 10.71 0.07 13.06
C ALA A 196 12.03 0.06 12.29
N LYS A 197 13.14 0.30 13.00
CA LYS A 197 14.51 0.18 12.48
C LYS A 197 15.06 -1.23 12.69
N PRO A 198 16.08 -1.67 11.92
CA PRO A 198 16.78 -2.91 12.20
C PRO A 198 17.17 -3.01 13.68
N ASP A 199 17.08 -4.22 14.23
CA ASP A 199 17.31 -4.47 15.64
C ASP A 199 18.71 -4.01 16.04
N GLN A 200 18.76 -3.19 17.09
CA GLN A 200 19.97 -3.04 17.90
C GLN A 200 19.92 -4.09 19.04
N ALA A 201 21.00 -4.27 19.79
CA ALA A 201 21.10 -5.34 20.78
C ALA A 201 19.84 -5.45 21.69
N VAL A 202 19.24 -6.65 21.72
CA VAL A 202 17.85 -6.93 22.10
C VAL A 202 17.49 -6.57 23.55
N PHE A 203 18.46 -6.59 24.46
CA PHE A 203 18.18 -6.49 25.90
C PHE A 203 18.15 -5.06 26.46
N SER A 204 18.53 -4.05 25.69
CA SER A 204 18.59 -2.68 26.19
C SER A 204 17.26 -1.91 26.12
N SER A 205 16.17 -2.54 25.65
CA SER A 205 14.91 -1.84 25.35
C SER A 205 13.67 -2.33 26.11
N LEU A 206 13.74 -3.43 26.88
CA LEU A 206 12.61 -3.88 27.67
C LEU A 206 12.41 -2.98 28.91
N PRO A 207 11.16 -2.63 29.27
CA PRO A 207 10.88 -1.91 30.51
C PRO A 207 11.37 -2.68 31.74
N THR A 208 11.85 -1.98 32.76
CA THR A 208 12.39 -2.58 34.00
C THR A 208 11.44 -3.59 34.65
N PHE A 209 10.14 -3.30 34.69
CA PHE A 209 9.15 -4.20 35.29
C PHE A 209 9.03 -5.55 34.57
N VAL A 210 9.35 -5.61 33.27
CA VAL A 210 9.37 -6.87 32.50
C VAL A 210 10.60 -7.68 32.87
N LEU A 211 11.75 -7.01 32.99
CA LEU A 211 13.03 -7.63 33.35
C LEU A 211 13.04 -8.19 34.77
N GLU A 212 12.36 -7.53 35.71
CA GLU A 212 12.22 -7.98 37.10
C GLU A 212 11.28 -9.18 37.26
N HIS A 213 10.41 -9.46 36.27
CA HIS A 213 9.43 -10.54 36.34
C HIS A 213 9.77 -11.68 35.37
N GLN A 214 10.38 -12.74 35.88
CA GLN A 214 10.93 -13.86 35.08
C GLN A 214 9.95 -14.44 34.04
N PHE A 215 8.67 -14.60 34.39
CA PHE A 215 7.65 -15.08 33.45
C PHE A 215 7.38 -14.09 32.30
N LEU A 216 7.35 -12.78 32.57
CA LEU A 216 7.11 -11.76 31.54
C LEU A 216 8.35 -11.60 30.65
N CYS A 217 9.54 -11.66 31.24
CA CYS A 217 10.79 -11.70 30.49
C CYS A 217 10.82 -12.91 29.53
N GLY A 218 10.47 -14.10 30.02
CA GLY A 218 10.39 -15.30 29.18
C GLY A 218 9.35 -15.19 28.04
N ILE A 219 8.18 -14.60 28.31
CA ILE A 219 7.18 -14.32 27.26
C ILE A 219 7.73 -13.33 26.23
N ALA A 220 8.40 -12.26 26.66
CA ALA A 220 8.97 -11.27 25.77
C ALA A 220 10.01 -11.89 24.82
N GLU A 221 10.86 -12.78 25.33
CA GLU A 221 11.82 -13.55 24.52
C GLU A 221 11.13 -14.44 23.48
N ILE A 222 10.04 -15.12 23.86
CA ILE A 222 9.26 -15.94 22.94
C ILE A 222 8.64 -15.09 21.83
N ILE A 223 8.04 -13.93 22.16
CA ILE A 223 7.43 -13.03 21.19
C ILE A 223 8.48 -12.48 20.23
N GLU A 224 9.64 -12.09 20.73
CA GLU A 224 10.74 -11.57 19.92
C GLU A 224 11.28 -12.63 18.95
N ASN A 225 11.43 -13.87 19.41
CA ASN A 225 11.81 -15.00 18.57
C ASN A 225 10.74 -15.33 17.53
N MET A 226 9.46 -15.30 17.90
CA MET A 226 8.34 -15.53 16.99
C MET A 226 8.31 -14.47 15.88
N ARG A 227 8.52 -13.19 16.23
CA ARG A 227 8.65 -12.10 15.26
C ARG A 227 9.78 -12.36 14.26
N LYS A 228 10.96 -12.81 14.71
CA LYS A 228 12.11 -13.10 13.82
C LYS A 228 11.87 -14.29 12.89
N TRP A 229 11.10 -15.27 13.33
CA TRP A 229 10.80 -16.48 12.55
C TRP A 229 9.74 -16.24 11.48
N VAL A 230 8.70 -15.47 11.82
CA VAL A 230 7.49 -15.39 11.01
C VAL A 230 7.20 -13.99 10.50
N GLY A 231 7.56 -12.96 11.25
CA GLY A 231 7.30 -11.58 10.90
C GLY A 231 8.56 -10.90 10.39
N ARG A 232 8.79 -9.68 10.88
CA ARG A 232 9.94 -8.87 10.52
C ARG A 232 11.25 -9.51 11.00
N PRO A 233 12.22 -9.80 10.10
CA PRO A 233 13.54 -10.23 10.51
C PRO A 233 14.35 -9.07 11.10
N GLY A 234 15.30 -9.36 11.98
CA GLY A 234 16.02 -8.34 12.74
C GLY A 234 16.85 -7.36 11.91
N TYR A 235 17.27 -7.74 10.70
CA TYR A 235 18.02 -6.84 9.80
C TYR A 235 17.12 -5.91 8.97
N ALA A 236 15.80 -6.13 8.96
CA ALA A 236 14.88 -5.38 8.11
C ALA A 236 14.25 -4.20 8.85
N TYR A 237 14.01 -3.13 8.10
CA TYR A 237 13.10 -2.07 8.51
C TYR A 237 11.67 -2.62 8.53
N GLY A 238 10.84 -2.14 9.45
CA GLY A 238 9.39 -2.37 9.43
C GLY A 238 8.72 -1.09 8.94
N ALA A 239 7.81 -1.19 7.98
CA ALA A 239 7.06 -0.03 7.50
C ALA A 239 5.63 -0.41 7.15
N THR A 240 4.74 0.58 7.23
CA THR A 240 3.34 0.49 6.81
C THR A 240 3.18 1.19 5.47
N PRO A 241 2.97 0.44 4.37
CA PRO A 241 2.79 1.00 3.04
C PRO A 241 1.49 1.78 2.95
N ILE A 242 1.59 3.01 2.43
CA ILE A 242 0.45 3.83 2.02
C ILE A 242 0.12 3.55 0.56
N ALA A 243 1.15 3.47 -0.29
CA ALA A 243 1.00 3.18 -1.70
C ALA A 243 2.19 2.40 -2.24
N ILE A 244 1.91 1.42 -3.09
CA ILE A 244 2.91 0.64 -3.83
C ILE A 244 2.52 0.71 -5.30
N PHE A 245 3.42 1.20 -6.15
CA PHE A 245 3.08 1.49 -7.54
C PHE A 245 4.30 1.38 -8.46
N ARG A 246 4.03 1.31 -9.76
CA ARG A 246 5.04 1.49 -10.81
C ARG A 246 4.94 2.89 -11.37
N ALA A 247 6.08 3.54 -11.55
CA ALA A 247 6.13 4.79 -12.29
C ALA A 247 5.81 4.51 -13.77
N LEU A 248 4.83 5.22 -14.32
CA LEU A 248 4.56 5.18 -15.76
C LEU A 248 5.58 6.08 -16.46
N LYS A 249 6.40 5.49 -17.33
CA LYS A 249 7.28 6.25 -18.22
C LYS A 249 6.59 6.44 -19.57
N PRO A 250 6.61 7.66 -20.15
CA PRO A 250 6.23 7.85 -21.54
C PRO A 250 7.10 6.97 -22.44
N ALA A 251 6.52 6.35 -23.47
CA ALA A 251 7.20 5.40 -24.35
C ALA A 251 8.50 5.94 -25.02
N ASN A 252 8.72 7.26 -25.01
CA ASN A 252 9.81 7.93 -25.72
C ASN A 252 10.97 8.38 -24.83
N GLN A 253 11.04 7.95 -23.56
CA GLN A 253 12.19 8.20 -22.69
C GLN A 253 12.63 6.89 -22.01
N SER A 254 13.56 6.20 -22.68
CA SER A 254 14.33 5.06 -22.18
C SER A 254 15.46 5.53 -21.28
#